data_AF-A0A8I2G7T6-F1
#
_entry.id   AF-A0A8I2G7T6-F1
#
_cell.length_a   1.000
_cell.length_b   1.000
_cell.length_c   1.000
_cell.angle_alpha   90.00
_cell.angle_beta   90.00
_cell.angle_gamma   90.00
#
_symmetry.space_group_name_H-M   'P 1'
#
loop_
_entity.id
_entity.type
_entity.pdbx_description
1 polymer ?
#
loop_
_entity_poly.entity_id
_entity_poly.type
_entity_poly.pdbx_seq_one_letter_code
_entity_poly.pdbx_strand_id
1 'polypeptide(L)'
;MGEEDTFRFKVLPPWYKTWWAFLLYVIVLFLLVFFIFKWRSGILEREKQKLEQIVKERTKEIEEKNQQLEEQSEKLKEMDRVKSRFFANISHEFRTPLTLILSPLEKMLADTNDKQQKKELNVMRRNSQRLLTLINQLLDLTRFDSGKMTMQAAYQNIVPFLNRITASFQILAQQNRLELE
;
A
#
# COMPACT_ATOMS: atom_id res chain seq x y z
N MET A 1 -66.99 -92.02 -34.01
CA MET A 1 -67.72 -91.18 -33.03
C MET A 1 -67.63 -91.92 -31.70
N GLY A 2 -66.90 -91.48 -30.68
CA GLY A 2 -66.21 -90.22 -30.40
C GLY A 2 -66.25 -90.05 -28.88
N GLU A 3 -65.16 -89.59 -28.28
CA GLU A 3 -65.18 -88.75 -27.07
C GLU A 3 -63.75 -88.18 -26.91
N GLU A 4 -63.62 -86.86 -27.05
CA GLU A 4 -62.37 -86.13 -26.85
C GLU A 4 -62.33 -85.60 -25.42
N ASP A 5 -61.35 -86.07 -24.63
CA ASP A 5 -61.12 -85.58 -23.28
C ASP A 5 -60.55 -84.15 -23.31
N THR A 6 -61.36 -83.18 -22.90
CA THR A 6 -60.98 -81.77 -22.83
C THR A 6 -60.36 -81.43 -21.47
N PHE A 7 -59.03 -81.27 -21.44
CA PHE A 7 -58.31 -80.80 -20.24
C PHE A 7 -58.37 -79.27 -20.12
N ARG A 8 -58.98 -78.78 -19.02
CA ARG A 8 -59.02 -77.35 -18.66
C ARG A 8 -57.76 -76.92 -17.90
N PHE A 9 -56.84 -76.22 -18.56
CA PHE A 9 -55.76 -75.50 -17.88
C PHE A 9 -56.23 -74.09 -17.46
N LYS A 10 -56.26 -73.81 -16.15
CA LYS A 10 -56.40 -72.45 -15.63
C LYS A 10 -55.02 -71.81 -15.54
N VAL A 11 -54.71 -70.89 -16.45
CA VAL A 11 -53.55 -70.00 -16.30
C VAL A 11 -53.87 -69.03 -15.16
N LEU A 12 -53.25 -69.24 -14.01
CA LEU A 12 -53.37 -68.32 -12.88
C LEU A 12 -52.87 -66.93 -13.31
N PRO A 13 -53.56 -65.85 -12.90
CA PRO A 13 -53.14 -64.50 -13.27
C PRO A 13 -51.70 -64.27 -12.79
N PRO A 14 -50.82 -63.66 -13.62
CA PRO A 14 -49.45 -63.43 -13.24
C PRO A 14 -49.36 -62.63 -11.93
N TRP A 15 -48.51 -63.09 -11.02
CA TRP A 15 -48.38 -62.56 -9.66
C TRP A 15 -48.12 -61.04 -9.61
N TYR A 16 -47.49 -60.47 -10.63
CA TYR A 16 -47.24 -59.03 -10.75
C TYR A 16 -48.47 -58.16 -11.07
N LYS A 17 -49.61 -58.77 -11.43
CA LYS A 17 -50.91 -58.09 -11.68
C LYS A 17 -51.87 -58.14 -10.48
N THR A 18 -51.43 -58.68 -9.36
CA THR A 18 -52.23 -58.74 -8.13
C THR A 18 -52.20 -57.40 -7.41
N TRP A 19 -53.26 -57.07 -6.66
CA TRP A 19 -53.35 -55.80 -5.94
C TRP A 19 -52.23 -55.61 -4.89
N TRP A 20 -51.78 -56.69 -4.26
CA TRP A 20 -50.66 -56.65 -3.32
C TRP A 20 -49.31 -56.34 -3.99
N ALA A 21 -49.11 -56.70 -5.25
CA ALA A 21 -47.90 -56.33 -6.00
C ALA A 21 -47.82 -54.81 -6.25
N PHE A 22 -48.95 -54.15 -6.50
CA PHE A 22 -48.99 -52.68 -6.59
C PHE A 22 -48.63 -52.02 -5.25
N LEU A 23 -49.14 -52.55 -4.15
CA LEU A 23 -48.79 -52.07 -2.80
C LEU A 23 -47.29 -52.22 -2.50
N LEU A 24 -46.69 -53.34 -2.91
CA LEU A 24 -45.24 -53.54 -2.83
C LEU A 24 -44.46 -52.49 -3.63
N TYR A 25 -44.84 -52.21 -4.88
CA TYR A 25 -44.16 -51.19 -5.70
C TYR A 25 -44.24 -49.79 -5.09
N VAL A 26 -45.40 -49.42 -4.53
CA VAL A 26 -45.57 -48.14 -3.84
C VAL A 26 -44.65 -48.06 -2.61
N ILE A 27 -44.56 -49.13 -1.82
CA ILE A 27 -43.65 -49.18 -0.66
C ILE A 27 -42.19 -49.05 -1.11
N VAL A 28 -41.77 -49.78 -2.15
CA VAL A 28 -40.41 -49.70 -2.69
C VAL A 28 -40.09 -48.29 -3.20
N LEU A 29 -41.04 -47.65 -3.89
CA LEU A 29 -40.90 -46.27 -4.34
C LEU A 29 -40.71 -45.30 -3.16
N PHE A 30 -41.54 -45.40 -2.12
CA PHE A 30 -41.41 -44.58 -0.91
C PHE A 30 -40.08 -44.81 -0.20
N LEU A 31 -39.62 -46.07 -0.09
CA LEU A 31 -38.33 -46.40 0.50
C LEU A 31 -37.18 -45.80 -0.31
N LEU A 32 -37.18 -45.95 -1.64
CA LEU A 32 -36.16 -45.34 -2.51
C LEU A 32 -36.11 -43.83 -2.34
N VAL A 33 -37.26 -43.16 -2.37
CA VAL A 33 -37.36 -41.71 -2.15
C VAL A 33 -36.83 -41.34 -0.77
N PHE A 34 -37.23 -42.04 0.29
CA PHE A 34 -36.74 -41.82 1.65
C PHE A 34 -35.22 -41.97 1.75
N PHE A 35 -34.65 -43.03 1.16
CA PHE A 35 -33.20 -43.25 1.15
C PHE A 35 -32.46 -42.16 0.36
N ILE A 36 -32.98 -41.72 -0.79
CA ILE A 36 -32.41 -40.61 -1.56
C ILE A 36 -32.42 -39.31 -0.74
N PHE A 37 -33.53 -38.99 -0.07
CA PHE A 37 -33.61 -37.81 0.79
C PHE A 37 -32.60 -37.89 1.95
N LYS A 38 -32.55 -39.01 2.67
CA LYS A 38 -31.58 -39.22 3.77
C LYS A 38 -30.14 -39.12 3.29
N TRP A 39 -29.83 -39.69 2.12
CA TRP A 39 -28.49 -39.64 1.54
C TRP A 39 -28.11 -38.20 1.14
N ARG A 40 -28.99 -37.50 0.43
CA ARG A 40 -28.77 -36.11 0.00
C ARG A 40 -28.58 -35.18 1.20
N SER A 41 -29.41 -35.31 2.23
CA SER A 41 -29.29 -34.51 3.47
C SER A 41 -27.95 -34.74 4.16
N GLY A 42 -27.43 -35.97 4.19
CA GLY A 42 -26.13 -36.27 4.80
C GLY A 42 -24.93 -35.73 4.03
N ILE A 43 -25.02 -35.63 2.71
CA ILE A 43 -23.95 -35.04 1.87
C ILE A 43 -23.86 -33.52 2.10
N LEU A 44 -25.00 -32.83 2.11
CA LEU A 44 -25.05 -31.37 2.20
C LEU A 44 -24.49 -30.84 3.51
N GLU A 45 -24.76 -31.51 4.62
CA GLU A 45 -24.25 -31.12 5.94
C GLU A 45 -22.71 -31.22 6.01
N ARG A 46 -22.12 -32.24 5.37
CA ARG A 46 -20.67 -32.41 5.31
C ARG A 46 -20.00 -31.31 4.49
N GLU A 47 -20.62 -30.91 3.39
CA GLU A 47 -20.11 -29.82 2.55
C GLU A 47 -20.15 -28.48 3.29
N LYS A 48 -21.25 -28.20 3.99
CA LYS A 48 -21.39 -27.01 4.84
C LYS A 48 -20.33 -26.98 5.94
N GLN A 49 -20.09 -28.08 6.65
CA GLN A 49 -19.06 -28.16 7.69
C GLN A 49 -17.65 -27.91 7.13
N LYS A 50 -17.33 -28.48 5.96
CA LYS A 50 -16.05 -28.20 5.28
C LYS A 50 -15.92 -26.72 4.93
N LEU A 51 -16.98 -26.12 4.42
CA LEU A 51 -16.98 -24.69 4.09
C LEU A 51 -16.80 -23.82 5.33
N GLU A 52 -17.51 -24.11 6.42
CA GLU A 52 -17.35 -23.41 7.70
C GLU A 52 -15.93 -23.53 8.25
N GLN A 53 -15.32 -24.72 8.15
CA GLN A 53 -13.94 -24.93 8.56
C GLN A 53 -12.96 -24.13 7.71
N ILE A 54 -13.11 -24.17 6.38
CA ILE A 54 -12.27 -23.39 5.45
C ILE A 54 -12.42 -21.90 5.75
N VAL A 55 -13.64 -21.39 5.91
CA VAL A 55 -13.88 -19.99 6.27
C VAL A 55 -13.18 -19.65 7.58
N LYS A 56 -13.33 -20.48 8.62
CA LYS A 56 -12.69 -20.26 9.92
C LYS A 56 -11.16 -20.24 9.83
N GLU A 57 -10.57 -21.15 9.08
CA GLU A 57 -9.11 -21.20 8.84
C GLU A 57 -8.64 -19.95 8.09
N ARG A 58 -9.36 -19.53 7.05
CA ARG A 58 -9.03 -18.33 6.28
C ARG A 58 -9.23 -17.05 7.06
N THR A 59 -10.27 -16.96 7.88
CA THR A 59 -10.48 -15.84 8.79
C THR A 59 -9.34 -15.73 9.79
N LYS A 60 -8.87 -16.86 10.35
CA LYS A 60 -7.71 -16.88 11.25
C LYS A 60 -6.42 -16.42 10.53
N GLU A 61 -6.17 -16.90 9.31
CA GLU A 61 -5.02 -16.49 8.51
C GLU A 61 -5.06 -14.98 8.19
N ILE A 62 -6.24 -14.44 7.87
CA ILE A 62 -6.42 -13.01 7.62
C ILE A 62 -6.15 -12.19 8.89
N GLU A 63 -6.64 -12.64 10.03
CA GLU A 63 -6.42 -11.97 11.31
C GLU A 63 -4.93 -11.92 11.67
N GLU A 64 -4.22 -13.04 11.54
CA GLU A 64 -2.77 -13.11 11.77
C GLU A 64 -2.00 -12.16 10.83
N LYS A 65 -2.38 -12.11 9.54
CA LYS A 65 -1.76 -11.18 8.58
C LYS A 65 -2.07 -9.72 8.89
N ASN A 66 -3.29 -9.41 9.32
CA ASN A 66 -3.67 -8.05 9.71
C ASN A 66 -2.85 -7.58 10.92
N GLN A 67 -2.68 -8.43 11.93
CA GLN A 67 -1.84 -8.13 13.10
C GLN A 67 -0.38 -7.88 12.68
N GLN A 68 0.18 -8.73 11.81
CA GLN A 68 1.53 -8.51 11.27
C GLN A 68 1.65 -7.21 10.47
N LEU A 69 0.65 -6.87 9.66
CA LEU A 69 0.63 -5.62 8.90
C LEU A 69 0.56 -4.40 9.84
N GLU A 70 -0.21 -4.49 10.92
CA GLU A 70 -0.32 -3.43 11.92
C GLU A 70 1.02 -3.20 12.63
N GLU A 71 1.67 -4.27 13.11
CA GLU A 71 3.01 -4.20 13.71
C GLU A 71 4.05 -3.61 12.75
N GLN A 72 4.04 -4.03 11.49
CA GLN A 72 4.93 -3.48 10.46
C GLN A 72 4.67 -2.00 10.19
N SER A 73 3.40 -1.60 10.15
CA SER A 73 2.98 -0.20 9.97
C SER A 73 3.44 0.67 11.13
N GLU A 74 3.30 0.20 12.38
CA GLU A 74 3.79 0.90 13.56
C GLU A 74 5.30 1.05 13.55
N LYS A 75 6.03 -0.02 13.23
CA LYS A 75 7.49 0.00 13.13
C LYS A 75 7.97 0.98 12.04
N LEU A 76 7.29 1.02 10.91
CA LEU A 76 7.59 1.97 9.84
C LEU A 76 7.37 3.42 10.30
N LYS A 77 6.25 3.70 10.97
CA LYS A 77 5.95 5.03 11.54
C LYS A 77 6.99 5.44 12.60
N GLU A 78 7.43 4.51 13.43
CA GLU A 78 8.49 4.78 14.41
C GLU A 78 9.81 5.12 13.72
N MET A 79 10.20 4.35 12.71
CA MET A 79 11.40 4.60 11.92
C MET A 79 11.36 5.98 11.25
N ASP A 80 10.23 6.37 10.68
CA ASP A 80 10.03 7.70 10.09
C ASP A 80 10.16 8.83 11.12
N ARG A 81 9.65 8.62 12.35
CA ARG A 81 9.81 9.57 13.45
C ARG A 81 11.27 9.69 13.88
N VAL A 82 11.99 8.58 13.99
CA VAL A 82 13.42 8.57 14.33
C VAL A 82 14.24 9.27 13.25
N LYS A 83 14.02 8.93 11.98
CA LYS A 83 14.64 9.58 10.82
C LYS A 83 14.40 11.09 10.83
N SER A 84 13.15 11.51 11.02
CA SER A 84 12.77 12.94 11.09
C SER A 84 13.54 13.68 12.19
N ARG A 85 13.59 13.10 13.41
CA ARG A 85 14.29 13.71 14.56
C ARG A 85 15.79 13.80 14.34
N PHE A 86 16.39 12.75 13.78
CA PHE A 86 17.81 12.72 13.45
C PHE A 86 18.22 13.88 12.53
N PHE A 87 17.50 14.07 11.42
CA PHE A 87 17.81 15.16 10.48
C PHE A 87 17.55 16.54 11.08
N ALA A 88 16.46 16.72 11.84
CA ALA A 88 16.20 17.98 12.53
C ALA A 88 17.36 18.35 13.48
N ASN A 89 17.81 17.39 14.28
CA ASN A 89 18.91 17.59 15.23
C ASN A 89 20.22 17.92 14.50
N ILE A 90 20.58 17.16 13.46
CA ILE A 90 21.75 17.45 12.63
C ILE A 90 21.72 18.90 12.15
N SER A 91 20.61 19.35 11.58
CA SER A 91 20.60 20.70 11.02
C SER A 91 20.73 21.79 12.06
N HIS A 92 20.24 21.58 13.28
CA HIS A 92 20.51 22.48 14.39
C HIS A 92 21.99 22.46 14.80
N GLU A 93 22.56 21.27 14.95
CA GLU A 93 23.97 21.09 15.33
C GLU A 93 24.95 21.63 14.30
N PHE A 94 24.60 21.61 13.01
CA PHE A 94 25.42 22.21 11.96
C PHE A 94 25.18 23.71 11.77
N ARG A 95 23.97 24.22 12.02
CA ARG A 95 23.66 25.66 11.90
C ARG A 95 24.47 26.48 12.90
N THR A 96 24.55 26.06 14.15
CA THR A 96 25.30 26.76 15.20
C THR A 96 26.76 27.04 14.83
N PRO A 97 27.62 26.03 14.52
CA PRO A 97 29.00 26.26 14.15
C PRO A 97 29.12 27.04 12.84
N LEU A 98 28.22 26.85 11.87
CA LEU A 98 28.21 27.66 10.64
C LEU A 98 27.94 29.13 10.92
N THR A 99 26.98 29.44 11.78
CA THR A 99 26.70 30.82 12.20
C THR A 99 27.91 31.42 12.95
N LEU A 100 28.54 30.65 13.84
CA LEU A 100 29.75 31.07 14.54
C LEU A 100 30.95 31.31 13.60
N ILE A 101 31.00 30.63 12.44
CA ILE A 101 32.00 30.89 11.39
C ILE A 101 31.62 32.12 10.55
N LEU A 102 30.33 32.27 10.20
CA LEU A 102 29.85 33.35 9.33
C LEU A 102 29.97 34.72 10.00
N SER A 103 29.61 34.87 11.27
CA SER A 103 29.59 36.18 11.93
C SER A 103 30.96 36.88 12.00
N PRO A 104 32.06 36.23 12.43
CA PRO A 104 33.40 36.83 12.38
C PRO A 104 33.85 37.14 10.95
N LEU A 105 33.48 36.29 10.00
CA LEU A 105 33.88 36.39 8.60
C LEU A 105 33.20 37.60 7.93
N GLU A 106 31.93 37.86 8.24
CA GLU A 106 31.22 39.08 7.84
C GLU A 106 31.85 40.34 8.44
N LYS A 107 32.23 40.29 9.72
CA LYS A 107 32.92 41.40 10.40
C LYS A 107 34.28 41.69 9.75
N MET A 108 35.10 40.65 9.50
CA MET A 108 36.40 40.80 8.82
C MET A 108 36.26 41.36 7.41
N LEU A 109 35.20 40.99 6.68
CA LEU A 109 34.90 41.54 5.35
C LEU A 109 34.56 43.03 5.39
N ALA A 110 33.85 43.47 6.44
CA ALA A 110 33.50 44.87 6.64
C ALA A 110 34.71 45.72 7.05
N ASP A 111 35.60 45.17 7.89
CA ASP A 111 36.72 45.91 8.49
C ASP A 111 37.98 45.96 7.59
N THR A 112 38.14 45.06 6.61
CA THR A 112 39.34 45.03 5.75
C THR A 112 39.26 45.95 4.53
N ASN A 113 40.36 46.63 4.22
CA ASN A 113 40.56 47.40 2.99
C ASN A 113 41.48 46.70 1.96
N ASP A 114 42.09 45.57 2.34
CA ASP A 114 42.95 44.80 1.45
C ASP A 114 42.11 44.01 0.43
N LYS A 115 42.35 44.28 -0.86
CA LYS A 115 41.66 43.60 -1.98
C LYS A 115 41.92 42.10 -2.01
N GLN A 116 43.12 41.64 -1.67
CA GLN A 116 43.46 40.22 -1.67
C GLN A 116 42.77 39.51 -0.51
N GLN A 117 42.84 40.08 0.70
CA GLN A 117 42.13 39.55 1.87
C GLN A 117 40.61 39.52 1.66
N LYS A 118 40.02 40.56 1.04
CA LYS A 118 38.60 40.53 0.65
C LYS A 118 38.28 39.38 -0.29
N LYS A 119 39.14 39.07 -1.25
CA LYS A 119 38.91 37.98 -2.21
C LYS A 119 38.84 36.62 -1.50
N GLU A 120 39.78 36.36 -0.60
CA GLU A 120 39.85 35.12 0.19
C GLU A 120 38.67 34.98 1.15
N LEU A 121 38.37 36.03 1.92
CA LEU A 121 37.20 36.03 2.80
C LEU A 121 35.89 35.82 2.03
N ASN A 122 35.75 36.42 0.84
CA ASN A 122 34.59 36.18 0.00
C ASN A 122 34.45 34.71 -0.47
N VAL A 123 35.57 34.01 -0.70
CA VAL A 123 35.55 32.57 -1.00
C VAL A 123 35.04 31.79 0.20
N MET A 124 35.56 32.06 1.39
CA MET A 124 35.13 31.38 2.63
C MET A 124 33.63 31.63 2.90
N ARG A 125 33.18 32.89 2.80
CA ARG A 125 31.75 33.26 2.93
C ARG A 125 30.86 32.47 1.98
N ARG A 126 31.21 32.42 0.69
CA ARG A 126 30.43 31.69 -0.32
C ARG A 126 30.33 30.20 0.01
N ASN A 127 31.41 29.58 0.50
CA ASN A 127 31.40 28.17 0.88
C ASN A 127 30.55 27.90 2.13
N SER A 128 30.68 28.73 3.16
CA SER A 128 29.84 28.62 4.37
C SER A 128 28.36 28.81 4.05
N GLN A 129 28.02 29.79 3.20
CA GLN A 129 26.64 30.00 2.75
C GLN A 129 26.12 28.82 1.91
N ARG A 130 26.96 28.26 1.02
CA ARG A 130 26.60 27.08 0.23
C ARG A 130 26.31 25.88 1.14
N LEU A 131 27.13 25.65 2.16
CA LEU A 131 26.92 24.56 3.11
C LEU A 131 25.61 24.74 3.89
N LEU A 132 25.31 25.96 4.34
CA LEU A 132 24.04 26.27 5.00
C LEU A 132 22.84 26.00 4.08
N THR A 133 22.91 26.40 2.81
CA THR A 133 21.87 26.10 1.82
C THR A 133 21.67 24.60 1.63
N LEU A 134 22.75 23.82 1.49
CA LEU A 134 22.67 22.37 1.31
C LEU A 134 22.02 21.68 2.52
N ILE A 135 22.36 22.10 3.74
CA ILE A 135 21.74 21.57 4.97
C ILE A 135 20.25 21.89 5.01
N ASN A 136 19.85 23.12 4.65
CA ASN A 136 18.44 23.48 4.61
C ASN A 136 17.69 22.68 3.52
N GLN A 137 18.28 22.50 2.34
CA GLN A 137 17.67 21.68 1.28
C GLN A 137 17.48 20.21 1.71
N LEU A 138 18.44 19.64 2.43
CA LEU A 138 18.32 18.28 2.98
C LEU A 138 17.17 18.18 3.99
N LEU A 139 16.98 19.21 4.84
CA LEU A 139 15.84 19.27 5.75
C LEU A 139 14.51 19.36 5.01
N ASP A 140 14.44 20.23 4.00
CA ASP A 140 13.23 20.43 3.23
C ASP A 140 12.82 19.13 2.53
N LEU A 141 13.79 18.40 1.96
CA LEU A 141 13.56 17.05 1.41
C LEU A 141 13.04 16.07 2.48
N THR A 142 13.63 16.08 3.68
CA THR A 142 13.18 15.19 4.77
C THR A 142 11.75 15.51 5.23
N ARG A 143 11.39 16.81 5.28
CA ARG A 143 10.03 17.25 5.62
C ARG A 143 9.04 16.90 4.51
N PHE A 144 9.48 16.97 3.25
CA PHE A 144 8.69 16.55 2.10
C PHE A 144 8.40 15.04 2.14
N ASP A 145 9.43 14.19 2.30
CA ASP A 145 9.28 12.72 2.37
C ASP A 145 8.38 12.28 3.52
N SER A 146 8.41 13.00 4.64
CA SER A 146 7.57 12.69 5.82
C SER A 146 6.16 13.30 5.77
N GLY A 147 5.79 13.99 4.68
CA GLY A 147 4.49 14.64 4.53
C GLY A 147 4.26 15.82 5.50
N LYS A 148 5.31 16.35 6.11
CA LYS A 148 5.25 17.44 7.12
C LYS A 148 5.51 18.82 6.52
N MET A 149 5.80 18.90 5.22
CA MET A 149 6.01 20.17 4.53
C MET A 149 4.66 20.88 4.37
N THR A 150 4.52 22.07 4.95
CA THR A 150 3.31 22.89 4.80
C THR A 150 3.49 23.84 3.62
N MET A 151 2.46 23.93 2.78
CA MET A 151 2.42 24.87 1.67
C MET A 151 2.18 26.29 2.23
N GLN A 152 3.04 27.23 1.87
CA GLN A 152 2.87 28.65 2.20
C GLN A 152 2.57 29.41 0.91
N ALA A 153 1.29 29.65 0.64
CA ALA A 153 0.86 30.45 -0.49
C ALA A 153 0.88 31.94 -0.11
N ALA A 154 1.48 32.77 -0.97
CA ALA A 154 1.52 34.22 -0.79
C ALA A 154 1.34 34.93 -2.15
N TYR A 155 0.67 36.09 -2.13
CA TYR A 155 0.62 36.96 -3.30
C TYR A 155 1.99 37.57 -3.55
N GLN A 156 2.62 37.22 -4.67
CA GLN A 156 3.93 37.69 -5.06
C GLN A 156 3.89 38.19 -6.50
N ASN A 157 4.54 39.33 -6.79
CA ASN A 157 4.75 39.74 -8.16
C ASN A 157 5.75 38.78 -8.84
N ILE A 158 5.30 38.11 -9.90
CA ILE A 158 6.09 37.12 -10.63
C ILE A 158 7.21 37.75 -11.46
N VAL A 159 7.08 39.01 -11.89
CA VAL A 159 8.06 39.68 -12.76
C VAL A 159 9.41 39.91 -12.05
N PRO A 160 9.47 40.52 -10.85
CA PRO A 160 10.74 40.62 -10.11
C PRO A 160 11.31 39.26 -9.70
N PHE A 161 10.46 38.26 -9.50
CA PHE A 161 10.88 36.90 -9.16
C PHE A 161 11.62 36.25 -10.33
N LEU A 162 11.03 36.27 -11.52
CA LEU A 162 11.62 35.72 -12.74
C LEU A 162 12.90 36.46 -13.13
N ASN A 163 12.92 37.80 -13.07
CA ASN A 163 14.11 38.60 -13.38
C ASN A 163 15.33 38.22 -12.53
N ARG A 164 15.12 37.88 -11.26
CA ARG A 164 16.20 37.44 -10.36
C ARG A 164 16.70 36.04 -10.72
N ILE A 165 15.82 35.16 -11.18
CA ILE A 165 16.20 33.82 -11.66
C ILE A 165 16.99 33.96 -12.95
N THR A 166 16.47 34.65 -13.97
CA THR A 166 17.15 34.84 -15.26
C THR A 166 18.51 35.53 -15.11
N ALA A 167 18.63 36.53 -14.23
CA ALA A 167 19.92 37.17 -13.92
C ALA A 167 20.98 36.17 -13.44
N SER A 168 20.60 35.13 -12.70
CA SER A 168 21.54 34.10 -12.23
C SER A 168 22.08 33.19 -13.35
N PHE A 169 21.37 33.10 -14.47
CA PHE A 169 21.76 32.32 -15.66
C PHE A 169 22.41 33.17 -16.76
N GLN A 170 22.42 34.49 -16.62
CA GLN A 170 22.88 35.40 -17.67
C GLN A 170 24.37 35.22 -18.01
N ILE A 171 25.21 34.94 -17.01
CA ILE A 171 26.62 34.59 -17.21
C ILE A 171 26.76 33.27 -17.97
N LEU A 172 25.94 32.26 -17.62
CA LEU A 172 25.96 30.95 -18.27
C LEU A 172 25.48 31.05 -19.73
N ALA A 173 24.45 31.85 -19.99
CA ALA A 173 23.95 32.10 -21.33
C ALA A 173 25.00 32.82 -22.19
N GLN A 174 25.68 33.84 -21.65
CA GLN A 174 26.76 34.53 -22.35
C GLN A 174 27.95 33.61 -22.67
N GLN A 175 28.31 32.72 -21.73
CA GLN A 175 29.34 31.69 -21.96
C GLN A 175 28.96 30.70 -23.07
N ASN A 176 27.67 30.36 -23.17
CA ASN A 176 27.15 29.43 -24.18
C ASN A 176 26.65 30.13 -25.45
N ARG A 177 26.80 31.46 -25.58
CA ARG A 177 26.29 32.30 -26.68
C ARG A 177 24.77 32.14 -26.92
N LEU A 178 24.01 32.03 -25.84
CA LEU A 178 22.55 31.98 -25.85
C LEU A 178 21.98 33.33 -25.41
N GLU A 179 20.90 33.76 -26.05
CA GLU A 179 20.11 34.91 -25.59
C GLU A 179 19.04 34.44 -24.58
N LEU A 180 18.89 35.20 -23.49
CA LEU A 180 17.82 35.03 -22.50
C LEU A 180 16.84 36.19 -22.70
N GLU A 181 15.66 35.90 -23.24
CA GLU A 181 14.51 36.82 -23.29
C GLU A 181 13.71 36.79 -21.97
#